data_AF-A0A661IRL2-F1
#
_entry.id   AF-A0A661IRL2-F1
#
_cell.length_a   1.000
_cell.length_b   1.000
_cell.length_c   1.000
_cell.angle_alpha   90.00
_cell.angle_beta   90.00
_cell.angle_gamma   90.00
#
_symmetry.space_group_name_H-M   'P 1'
#
loop_
_entity.id
_entity.type
_entity.pdbx_description
1 polymer ?
#
loop_
_entity_poly.entity_id
_entity_poly.type
_entity_poly.pdbx_seq_one_letter_code
_entity_poly.pdbx_strand_id
1 'polypeptide(L)'
;MEINILSKCKCGGDIKIFDALYECEKCKAQVWKHSFGREFKDKEAKKLLKGESFMLKGFKSSTNSLYDTKAFINDGKLELIFDDDTKSTTMFLCECGGEVTHINQGYKCGKCEKIVWERFMNKLLTFRQIRRLFKGDSLALKNLKSQRGNIFNAEIFYTNNDLNLEYI
;
A
#
# COMPACT_ATOMS: atom_id res chain seq x y z
N MET A 1 -33.84 -9.04 -6.54
CA MET A 1 -32.40 -8.88 -6.29
C MET A 1 -31.66 -9.67 -7.35
N GLU A 2 -30.97 -8.99 -8.27
CA GLU A 2 -30.11 -9.67 -9.23
C GLU A 2 -28.97 -10.34 -8.48
N ILE A 3 -28.86 -11.66 -8.61
CA ILE A 3 -27.74 -12.40 -8.06
C ILE A 3 -26.58 -12.20 -9.03
N ASN A 4 -25.66 -11.30 -8.68
CA ASN A 4 -24.43 -11.13 -9.45
C ASN A 4 -23.51 -12.33 -9.21
N ILE A 5 -23.51 -13.26 -10.17
CA ILE A 5 -22.65 -14.44 -10.18
C ILE A 5 -21.32 -14.06 -10.83
N LEU A 6 -20.21 -14.24 -10.11
CA LEU A 6 -18.87 -13.92 -10.59
C LEU A 6 -18.29 -15.04 -11.48
N SER A 7 -18.34 -16.29 -11.00
CA SER A 7 -17.92 -17.52 -11.69
C SER A 7 -18.14 -18.77 -10.83
N LYS A 8 -17.68 -19.94 -11.29
CA LYS A 8 -17.66 -21.18 -10.50
C LYS A 8 -16.46 -21.26 -9.56
N CYS A 9 -16.70 -21.69 -8.33
CA CYS A 9 -15.70 -22.02 -7.32
C CYS A 9 -15.04 -23.39 -7.60
N LYS A 10 -13.88 -23.67 -6.98
CA LYS A 10 -13.19 -24.98 -7.01
C LYS A 10 -14.11 -26.16 -6.67
N CYS A 11 -15.10 -25.97 -5.79
CA CYS A 11 -16.04 -27.02 -5.40
C CYS A 11 -17.22 -27.21 -6.38
N GLY A 12 -17.27 -26.43 -7.47
CA GLY A 12 -18.32 -26.41 -8.48
C GLY A 12 -19.53 -25.51 -8.17
N GLY A 13 -19.61 -24.89 -6.99
CA GLY A 13 -20.70 -23.95 -6.65
C GLY A 13 -20.53 -22.56 -7.26
N ASP A 14 -21.63 -21.80 -7.36
CA ASP A 14 -21.55 -20.41 -7.82
C ASP A 14 -20.95 -19.47 -6.78
N ILE A 15 -20.06 -18.59 -7.24
CA ILE A 15 -19.52 -17.48 -6.45
C ILE A 15 -20.47 -16.29 -6.62
N LYS A 16 -21.12 -15.92 -5.52
CA LYS A 16 -22.01 -14.77 -5.45
C LYS A 16 -21.22 -13.54 -4.97
N ILE A 17 -21.51 -12.40 -5.57
CA ILE A 17 -20.98 -11.11 -5.16
C ILE A 17 -21.98 -10.48 -4.19
N PHE A 18 -21.52 -10.22 -2.97
CA PHE A 18 -22.22 -9.42 -1.98
C PHE A 18 -21.53 -8.06 -1.84
N ASP A 19 -22.14 -7.14 -1.10
CA ASP A 19 -21.58 -5.81 -0.89
C ASP A 19 -20.21 -5.87 -0.21
N ALA A 20 -20.06 -6.72 0.81
CA ALA A 20 -18.84 -6.82 1.61
C ALA A 20 -17.88 -7.95 1.20
N LEU A 21 -18.35 -8.97 0.47
CA LEU A 21 -17.58 -10.19 0.22
C LEU A 21 -18.00 -10.92 -1.06
N TYR A 22 -17.14 -11.86 -1.47
CA TYR A 22 -17.44 -12.89 -2.45
C TYR A 22 -17.59 -14.22 -1.70
N GLU A 23 -18.67 -14.97 -1.93
CA GLU A 23 -18.89 -16.26 -1.27
C GLU A 23 -19.31 -17.33 -2.27
N CYS A 24 -18.73 -18.52 -2.14
CA CYS A 24 -19.25 -19.71 -2.80
C CYS A 24 -20.47 -20.24 -2.05
N GLU A 25 -21.59 -20.37 -2.76
CA GLU A 25 -22.84 -20.84 -2.17
C GLU A 25 -22.77 -22.26 -1.57
N LYS A 26 -21.90 -23.12 -2.12
CA LYS A 26 -21.80 -24.56 -1.79
C LYS A 26 -20.81 -24.86 -0.67
N CYS A 27 -19.55 -24.46 -0.82
CA CYS A 27 -18.52 -24.74 0.20
C CYS A 27 -18.31 -23.61 1.20
N LYS A 28 -19.05 -22.50 1.07
CA LYS A 28 -18.96 -21.32 1.96
C LYS A 28 -17.59 -20.66 2.01
N ALA A 29 -16.72 -20.96 1.04
CA ALA A 29 -15.46 -20.25 0.87
C ALA A 29 -15.72 -18.78 0.56
N GLN A 30 -14.99 -17.89 1.26
CA GLN A 30 -15.23 -16.45 1.21
C GLN A 30 -13.94 -15.64 1.03
N VAL A 31 -14.08 -14.52 0.32
CA VAL A 31 -13.06 -13.47 0.21
C VAL A 31 -13.75 -12.16 0.55
N TRP A 32 -13.35 -11.51 1.63
CA TRP A 32 -13.83 -10.17 1.97
C TRP A 32 -13.23 -9.15 1.00
N LYS A 33 -14.06 -8.24 0.47
CA LYS A 33 -13.60 -7.18 -0.44
C LYS A 33 -12.54 -6.32 0.22
N HIS A 34 -12.65 -6.08 1.52
CA HIS A 34 -11.63 -5.40 2.32
C HIS A 34 -11.09 -6.34 3.38
N SER A 35 -9.82 -6.71 3.27
CA SER A 35 -9.11 -7.51 4.27
C SER A 35 -7.61 -7.24 4.20
N PHE A 36 -6.89 -7.48 5.31
CA PHE A 36 -5.44 -7.25 5.39
C PHE A 36 -5.01 -5.84 4.94
N GLY A 37 -5.88 -4.86 5.19
CA GLY A 37 -5.70 -3.45 4.85
C GLY A 37 -5.62 -3.12 3.36
N ARG A 38 -6.11 -4.02 2.48
CA ARG A 38 -6.27 -3.76 1.04
C ARG A 38 -7.65 -4.15 0.53
N GLU A 39 -7.98 -3.66 -0.66
CA GLU A 39 -9.16 -4.08 -1.42
C GLU A 39 -8.82 -5.21 -2.38
N PHE A 40 -9.66 -6.24 -2.42
CA PHE A 40 -9.58 -7.37 -3.36
C PHE A 40 -10.48 -7.11 -4.56
N LYS A 41 -9.90 -7.24 -5.76
CA LYS A 41 -10.65 -7.08 -7.01
C LYS A 41 -11.36 -8.38 -7.38
N ASP A 42 -12.43 -8.28 -8.15
CA ASP A 42 -13.17 -9.42 -8.71
C ASP A 42 -12.27 -10.50 -9.33
N LYS A 43 -11.26 -10.07 -10.11
CA LYS A 43 -10.31 -10.98 -10.76
C LYS A 43 -9.45 -11.74 -9.74
N GLU A 44 -9.09 -11.11 -8.63
CA GLU A 44 -8.28 -11.71 -7.57
C GLU A 44 -9.12 -12.70 -6.76
N ALA A 45 -10.32 -12.27 -6.33
CA ALA A 45 -11.28 -13.12 -5.62
C ALA A 45 -11.66 -14.37 -6.43
N LYS A 46 -11.90 -14.21 -7.74
CA LYS A 46 -12.16 -15.33 -8.66
C LYS A 46 -11.04 -16.36 -8.67
N LYS A 47 -9.77 -15.93 -8.75
CA LYS A 47 -8.62 -16.84 -8.75
C LYS A 47 -8.48 -17.57 -7.42
N LEU A 48 -8.59 -16.83 -6.30
CA LEU A 48 -8.52 -17.40 -4.95
C LEU A 48 -9.61 -18.45 -4.72
N LEU A 49 -10.86 -18.16 -5.10
CA LEU A 49 -11.99 -19.09 -4.96
C LEU A 49 -11.96 -20.26 -5.96
N LYS A 50 -11.11 -20.21 -6.99
CA LYS A 50 -10.73 -21.35 -7.82
C LYS A 50 -9.62 -22.21 -7.22
N GLY A 51 -9.09 -21.80 -6.06
CA GLY A 51 -8.01 -22.48 -5.34
C GLY A 51 -6.62 -22.16 -5.88
N GLU A 52 -6.47 -21.09 -6.67
CA GLU A 52 -5.15 -20.59 -7.05
C GLU A 52 -4.49 -19.90 -5.86
N SER A 53 -3.18 -20.05 -5.75
CA SER A 53 -2.33 -19.24 -4.87
C SER A 53 -1.37 -18.42 -5.72
N PHE A 54 -1.26 -17.13 -5.44
CA PHE A 54 -0.42 -16.22 -6.22
C PHE A 54 -0.03 -14.98 -5.43
N MET A 55 1.06 -14.34 -5.85
CA MET A 55 1.54 -13.09 -5.26
C MET A 55 0.55 -11.95 -5.49
N LEU A 56 0.20 -11.29 -4.39
CA LEU A 56 -0.61 -10.08 -4.34
C LEU A 56 0.20 -8.96 -3.71
N LYS A 57 -0.11 -7.72 -4.10
CA LYS A 57 0.67 -6.55 -3.71
C LYS A 57 -0.07 -5.64 -2.74
N GLY A 58 0.68 -4.92 -1.91
CA GLY A 58 0.16 -3.82 -1.11
C GLY A 58 -0.76 -4.26 0.03
N PHE A 59 -0.48 -5.38 0.66
CA PHE A 59 -1.02 -5.67 2.00
C PHE A 59 -0.45 -4.70 3.01
N LYS A 60 -1.19 -4.47 4.10
CA LYS A 60 -0.82 -3.50 5.13
C LYS A 60 -0.62 -4.18 6.48
N SER A 61 0.51 -3.93 7.10
CA SER A 61 0.83 -4.44 8.44
C SER A 61 0.09 -3.65 9.53
N SER A 62 0.10 -4.17 10.76
CA SER A 62 -0.35 -3.45 11.96
C SER A 62 0.45 -2.17 12.20
N THR A 63 1.71 -2.14 11.76
CA THR A 63 2.62 -0.98 11.81
C THR A 63 2.52 -0.07 10.59
N ASN A 64 1.43 -0.17 9.83
CA ASN A 64 1.13 0.71 8.68
C ASN A 64 2.13 0.61 7.53
N SER A 65 2.97 -0.43 7.47
CA SER A 65 3.93 -0.67 6.36
C SER A 65 3.31 -1.57 5.28
N LEU A 66 3.77 -1.46 4.04
CA LEU A 66 3.24 -2.25 2.92
C LEU A 66 4.12 -3.43 2.53
N TYR A 67 3.48 -4.56 2.24
CA TYR A 67 4.15 -5.79 1.80
C TYR A 67 3.37 -6.53 0.70
N ASP A 68 4.10 -7.31 -0.09
CA ASP A 68 3.61 -8.19 -1.13
C ASP A 68 3.82 -9.63 -0.64
N THR A 69 2.80 -10.48 -0.77
CA THR A 69 2.87 -11.90 -0.36
C THR A 69 1.86 -12.76 -1.12
N LYS A 70 1.96 -14.08 -1.02
CA LYS A 70 0.96 -14.99 -1.60
C LYS A 70 -0.25 -15.07 -0.71
N ALA A 71 -1.42 -15.23 -1.32
CA ALA A 71 -2.65 -15.55 -0.61
C ALA A 71 -3.29 -16.82 -1.19
N PHE A 72 -4.09 -17.51 -0.38
CA PHE A 72 -4.83 -18.70 -0.78
C PHE A 72 -6.09 -18.86 0.08
N ILE A 73 -6.97 -19.78 -0.33
CA ILE A 73 -8.13 -20.18 0.46
C ILE A 73 -7.79 -21.46 1.23
N ASN A 74 -7.84 -21.39 2.56
CA ASN A 74 -7.71 -22.51 3.48
C ASN A 74 -9.01 -22.68 4.25
N ASP A 75 -9.61 -23.87 4.23
CA ASP A 75 -10.88 -24.16 4.94
C ASP A 75 -11.98 -23.08 4.75
N GLY A 76 -12.07 -22.58 3.52
CA GLY A 76 -13.05 -21.56 3.13
C GLY A 76 -12.71 -20.13 3.57
N LYS A 77 -11.54 -19.88 4.16
CA LYS A 77 -11.09 -18.54 4.56
C LYS A 77 -9.85 -18.13 3.78
N LEU A 78 -9.70 -16.82 3.59
CA LEU A 78 -8.51 -16.23 2.99
C LEU A 78 -7.36 -16.21 4.00
N GLU A 79 -6.23 -16.80 3.63
CA GLU A 79 -4.98 -16.82 4.39
C GLU A 79 -3.80 -16.32 3.56
N LEU A 80 -2.76 -15.85 4.24
CA LEU A 80 -1.51 -15.34 3.66
C LEU A 80 -0.37 -16.30 3.94
N ILE A 81 0.58 -16.41 3.00
CA ILE A 81 1.76 -17.29 3.13
C ILE A 81 3.00 -16.42 3.33
N PHE A 82 3.54 -16.42 4.54
CA PHE A 82 4.76 -15.69 4.86
C PHE A 82 5.99 -16.59 4.64
N ASP A 83 6.55 -16.52 3.44
CA ASP A 83 7.75 -17.24 2.99
C ASP A 83 8.82 -16.27 2.45
N ASP A 84 9.90 -16.80 1.87
CA ASP A 84 11.01 -16.03 1.28
C ASP A 84 10.59 -15.12 0.11
N ASP A 85 9.40 -15.34 -0.49
CA ASP A 85 8.86 -14.46 -1.54
C ASP A 85 8.17 -13.22 -0.95
N THR A 86 7.93 -13.20 0.38
CA THR A 86 7.34 -12.05 1.06
C THR A 86 8.32 -10.89 1.12
N LYS A 87 7.90 -9.74 0.59
CA LYS A 87 8.77 -8.56 0.51
C LYS A 87 8.00 -7.27 0.66
N SER A 88 8.70 -6.19 0.99
CA SER A 88 8.11 -4.87 1.03
C SER A 88 7.57 -4.45 -0.35
N THR A 89 6.41 -3.79 -0.37
CA THR A 89 5.83 -3.30 -1.61
C THR A 89 6.68 -2.16 -2.16
N THR A 90 7.23 -2.34 -3.35
CA THR A 90 7.90 -1.25 -4.09
C THR A 90 6.86 -0.27 -4.60
N MET A 91 6.96 0.98 -4.14
CA MET A 91 6.07 2.07 -4.53
C MET A 91 6.54 2.76 -5.80
N PHE A 92 7.84 3.02 -5.93
CA PHE A 92 8.51 3.62 -7.09
C PHE A 92 10.04 3.54 -6.94
N LEU A 93 10.79 3.99 -7.94
CA LEU A 93 12.25 4.07 -7.88
C LEU A 93 12.73 5.45 -7.42
N CYS A 94 13.71 5.50 -6.52
CA CYS A 94 14.46 6.69 -6.13
C CYS A 94 15.32 7.22 -7.30
N GLU A 95 15.80 8.47 -7.23
CA GLU A 95 16.79 9.03 -8.16
C GLU A 95 18.09 8.20 -8.23
N CYS A 96 18.49 7.58 -7.12
CA CYS A 96 19.68 6.71 -7.06
C CYS A 96 19.46 5.31 -7.70
N GLY A 97 18.24 5.04 -8.20
CA GLY A 97 17.81 3.77 -8.77
C GLY A 97 17.32 2.73 -7.75
N GLY A 98 17.36 3.02 -6.45
CA GLY A 98 16.86 2.09 -5.43
C GLY A 98 15.33 2.06 -5.32
N GLU A 99 14.79 0.92 -4.91
CA GLU A 99 13.35 0.76 -4.62
C GLU A 99 12.95 1.58 -3.40
N VAL A 100 11.86 2.34 -3.51
CA VAL A 100 11.25 3.07 -2.40
C VAL A 100 10.05 2.28 -1.91
N THR A 101 10.04 1.97 -0.63
CA THR A 101 8.97 1.24 0.05
C THR A 101 8.27 2.14 1.06
N HIS A 102 7.01 1.83 1.37
CA HIS A 102 6.27 2.51 2.42
C HIS A 102 6.59 1.89 3.78
N ILE A 103 7.01 2.73 4.71
CA ILE A 103 7.30 2.40 6.11
C ILE A 103 6.30 3.13 7.02
N ASN A 104 6.35 2.86 8.32
CA ASN A 104 5.46 3.51 9.28
C ASN A 104 5.50 5.05 9.19
N GLN A 105 4.48 5.67 8.59
CA GLN A 105 4.34 7.13 8.40
C GLN A 105 5.39 7.78 7.47
N GLY A 106 6.02 7.00 6.60
CA GLY A 106 7.06 7.51 5.72
C GLY A 106 7.41 6.57 4.58
N TYR A 107 8.45 6.93 3.86
CA TYR A 107 8.95 6.18 2.72
C TYR A 107 10.47 6.10 2.84
N LYS A 108 11.05 4.93 2.56
CA LYS A 108 12.49 4.70 2.62
C LYS A 108 12.99 4.15 1.29
N CYS A 109 14.11 4.68 0.81
CA CYS A 109 14.86 4.04 -0.27
C CYS A 109 15.75 2.92 0.29
N GLY A 110 15.65 1.71 -0.26
CA GLY A 110 16.49 0.58 0.16
C GLY A 110 17.96 0.67 -0.23
N LYS A 111 18.32 1.56 -1.19
CA LYS A 111 19.70 1.68 -1.72
C LYS A 111 20.49 2.82 -1.08
N CYS A 112 19.97 4.05 -1.11
CA CYS A 112 20.66 5.21 -0.53
C CYS A 112 20.18 5.55 0.88
N GLU A 113 19.26 4.76 1.45
CA GLU A 113 18.70 4.94 2.79
C GLU A 113 17.96 6.25 3.07
N LYS A 114 17.77 7.11 2.06
CA LYS A 114 16.93 8.32 2.14
C LYS A 114 15.55 8.00 2.70
N ILE A 115 15.13 8.73 3.72
CA ILE A 115 13.80 8.64 4.32
C ILE A 115 13.06 9.97 4.15
N VAL A 116 11.83 9.91 3.65
CA VAL A 116 10.90 11.04 3.62
C VAL A 116 9.67 10.70 4.45
N TRP A 117 9.46 11.46 5.53
CA TRP A 117 8.29 11.31 6.40
C TRP A 117 7.05 11.97 5.79
N GLU A 118 5.88 11.37 5.98
CA GLU A 118 4.60 11.91 5.50
C GLU A 118 4.27 13.24 6.18
N ARG A 119 4.66 13.40 7.45
CA ARG A 119 4.46 14.64 8.20
C ARG A 119 5.73 15.47 8.21
N PHE A 120 5.63 16.70 7.74
CA PHE A 120 6.65 17.72 7.89
C PHE A 120 6.04 18.94 8.58
N MET A 121 6.47 19.22 9.82
CA MET A 121 5.89 20.25 10.67
C MET A 121 4.35 20.08 10.79
N ASN A 122 3.57 21.12 10.48
CA ASN A 122 2.11 21.11 10.47
C ASN A 122 1.51 20.64 9.12
N LYS A 123 2.31 20.13 8.18
CA LYS A 123 1.85 19.67 6.87
C LYS A 123 1.91 18.15 6.76
N LEU A 124 0.90 17.59 6.09
CA LEU A 124 0.91 16.23 5.58
C LEU A 124 1.27 16.30 4.09
N LEU A 125 2.40 15.72 3.71
CA LEU A 125 2.87 15.66 2.33
C LEU A 125 2.05 14.65 1.56
N THR A 126 1.63 15.03 0.35
CA THR A 126 0.98 14.11 -0.58
C THR A 126 1.98 13.10 -1.14
N PHE A 127 1.50 11.93 -1.56
CA PHE A 127 2.35 10.93 -2.24
C PHE A 127 3.13 11.52 -3.43
N ARG A 128 2.52 12.43 -4.20
CA ARG A 128 3.18 13.14 -5.30
C ARG A 128 4.34 13.99 -4.81
N GLN A 129 4.16 14.74 -3.72
CA GLN A 129 5.21 15.56 -3.12
C GLN A 129 6.36 14.69 -2.60
N ILE A 130 6.05 13.61 -1.89
CA ILE A 130 7.06 12.66 -1.41
C ILE A 130 7.86 12.08 -2.57
N ARG A 131 7.18 11.64 -3.64
CA ARG A 131 7.84 11.12 -4.84
C ARG A 131 8.79 12.14 -5.47
N ARG A 132 8.40 13.42 -5.52
CA ARG A 132 9.24 14.51 -6.02
C ARG A 132 10.54 14.66 -5.22
N LEU A 133 10.46 14.64 -3.88
CA LEU A 133 11.65 14.69 -3.02
C LEU A 133 12.62 13.53 -3.28
N PHE A 134 12.12 12.32 -3.55
CA PHE A 134 12.96 11.18 -3.96
C PHE A 134 13.50 11.25 -5.38
N LYS A 135 12.99 12.17 -6.22
CA LYS A 135 13.46 12.43 -7.58
C LYS A 135 14.44 13.60 -7.67
N GLY A 136 14.83 14.17 -6.54
CA GLY A 136 15.78 15.27 -6.46
C GLY A 136 15.12 16.65 -6.53
N ASP A 137 13.80 16.72 -6.68
CA ASP A 137 13.08 17.98 -6.69
C ASP A 137 13.00 18.59 -5.29
N SER A 138 12.91 19.92 -5.26
CA SER A 138 12.48 20.69 -4.11
C SER A 138 10.96 20.86 -4.05
N LEU A 139 10.44 21.23 -2.88
CA LEU A 139 9.03 21.53 -2.64
C LEU A 139 8.86 22.88 -1.94
N ALA A 140 8.24 23.83 -2.64
CA ALA A 140 7.70 25.04 -2.00
C ALA A 140 6.45 24.72 -1.16
N LEU A 141 6.53 24.98 0.14
CA LEU A 141 5.45 24.79 1.11
C LEU A 141 5.06 26.14 1.72
N LYS A 142 3.74 26.37 1.79
CA LYS A 142 3.17 27.59 2.34
C LYS A 142 2.57 27.39 3.72
N ASN A 143 2.60 28.42 4.55
CA ASN A 143 2.01 28.44 5.89
C ASN A 143 2.54 27.29 6.79
N LEU A 144 3.86 27.09 6.79
CA LEU A 144 4.54 26.25 7.76
C LEU A 144 4.55 26.94 9.12
N LYS A 145 4.36 26.17 10.20
CA LYS A 145 4.33 26.68 11.57
C LYS A 145 5.56 26.18 12.32
N SER A 146 6.43 27.10 12.75
CA SER A 146 7.59 26.80 13.59
C SER A 146 7.18 26.29 14.98
N GLN A 147 8.13 25.73 15.72
CA GLN A 147 7.91 25.34 17.12
C GLN A 147 7.49 26.52 18.00
N ARG A 148 7.95 27.75 17.69
CA ARG A 148 7.57 29.00 18.39
C ARG A 148 6.21 29.56 17.93
N GLY A 149 5.57 28.93 16.95
CA GLY A 149 4.26 29.34 16.44
C GLY A 149 4.29 30.30 15.25
N ASN A 150 5.45 30.86 14.88
CA ASN A 150 5.59 31.71 13.70
C ASN A 150 5.22 30.96 12.42
N ILE A 151 4.48 31.64 11.54
CA ILE A 151 4.08 31.13 10.23
C ILE A 151 5.05 31.66 9.16
N PHE A 152 5.50 30.80 8.26
CA PHE A 152 6.40 31.15 7.17
C PHE A 152 6.18 30.25 5.95
N ASN A 153 6.71 30.66 4.80
CA ASN A 153 6.81 29.81 3.63
C ASN A 153 8.27 29.37 3.49
N ALA A 154 8.47 28.17 2.95
CA ALA A 154 9.81 27.67 2.71
C ALA A 154 9.82 26.67 1.57
N GLU A 155 10.97 26.52 0.95
CA GLU A 155 11.30 25.43 0.06
C GLU A 155 12.05 24.35 0.84
N ILE A 156 11.63 23.09 0.70
CA ILE A 156 12.32 21.94 1.28
C ILE A 156 12.95 21.08 0.20
N PHE A 157 14.14 20.54 0.46
CA PHE A 157 14.88 19.70 -0.47
C PHE A 157 15.82 18.77 0.29
N TYR A 158 16.38 17.77 -0.38
CA TYR A 158 17.35 16.86 0.23
C TYR A 158 18.74 17.07 -0.35
N THR A 159 19.74 17.12 0.51
CA THR A 159 21.17 17.14 0.14
C THR A 159 21.87 16.08 0.98
N ASN A 160 22.59 15.15 0.35
CA ASN A 160 23.26 14.04 1.06
C ASN A 160 22.34 13.26 2.01
N ASN A 161 21.09 13.02 1.61
CA ASN A 161 20.02 12.41 2.41
C ASN A 161 19.51 13.21 3.62
N ASP A 162 20.02 14.42 3.85
CA ASP A 162 19.51 15.32 4.88
C ASP A 162 18.45 16.26 4.30
N LEU A 163 17.35 16.41 5.05
CA LEU A 163 16.28 17.35 4.71
C LEU A 163 16.71 18.78 5.08
N ASN A 164 16.80 19.62 4.07
CA ASN A 164 17.11 21.05 4.19
C ASN A 164 15.85 21.88 3.92
N LEU A 165 15.87 23.11 4.44
CA LEU A 165 14.79 24.09 4.30
C LEU A 165 15.37 25.48 4.10
N GLU A 166 14.83 26.22 3.12
CA GLU A 166 15.16 27.62 2.82
C GLU A 166 13.90 28.49 2.81
N TYR A 167 13.92 29.64 3.47
CA TYR A 167 12.77 30.56 3.52
C TYR A 167 12.50 31.20 2.15
N ILE A 168 11.22 31.33 1.78
CA ILE A 168 10.77 31.95 0.51
C ILE A 168 9.64 32.96 0.73
#